data_AF-A0A4Z0PX99-F1
#
_entry.id   AF-A0A4Z0PX99-F1
#
_cell.length_a   1.000
_cell.length_b   1.000
_cell.length_c   1.000
_cell.angle_alpha   90.00
_cell.angle_beta   90.00
_cell.angle_gamma   90.00
#
_symmetry.space_group_name_H-M   'P 1'
#
loop_
_entity.id
_entity.type
_entity.pdbx_description
1 polymer ?
#
loop_
_entity_poly.entity_id
_entity_poly.type
_entity_poly.pdbx_seq_one_letter_code
_entity_poly.pdbx_strand_id
1 'polypeptide(L)'
;MSRLSFSKLRRLGGGLALGLLLVAGGGCRPYRMPNPTGPPQPKVKKAANKDEVSADGRSAEATSEIKPIHNNYDRKGLLKKPKYERRRLKKKVGQRKFLGITLPF
;
A
#
# COMPACT_ATOMS: atom_id res chain seq x y z
N MET A 1 13.54 -47.12 24.91
CA MET A 1 13.23 -46.51 23.59
C MET A 1 11.78 -46.78 23.25
N SER A 2 10.89 -45.82 23.47
CA SER A 2 9.44 -45.94 23.25
C SER A 2 9.08 -45.56 21.81
N ARG A 3 8.61 -46.53 21.01
CA ARG A 3 8.12 -46.30 19.64
C ARG A 3 6.73 -45.66 19.69
N LEU A 4 6.66 -44.35 19.46
CA LEU A 4 5.40 -43.63 19.30
C LEU A 4 4.69 -44.12 18.02
N SER A 5 3.50 -44.69 18.19
CA SER A 5 2.71 -45.27 17.10
C SER A 5 2.15 -44.18 16.19
N PHE A 6 2.63 -44.15 14.94
CA PHE A 6 2.26 -43.18 13.89
C PHE A 6 0.76 -43.12 13.55
N SER A 7 -0.02 -44.13 13.96
CA SER A 7 -1.46 -44.19 13.72
C SER A 7 -2.27 -43.17 14.52
N LYS A 8 -1.79 -42.74 15.70
CA LYS A 8 -2.47 -41.74 16.54
C LYS A 8 -2.32 -40.31 15.98
N LEU A 9 -1.21 -40.00 15.32
CA LEU A 9 -0.99 -38.67 14.73
C LEU A 9 -1.94 -38.37 13.55
N ARG A 10 -2.29 -39.38 12.74
CA ARG A 10 -3.18 -39.17 11.57
C ARG A 10 -4.61 -38.81 11.98
N ARG A 11 -5.11 -39.36 13.09
CA ARG A 11 -6.48 -39.08 13.59
C ARG A 11 -6.59 -37.68 14.20
N LEU A 12 -5.52 -37.21 14.88
CA LEU A 12 -5.47 -35.86 15.44
C LEU A 12 -5.36 -34.77 14.36
N GLY A 13 -4.58 -35.02 13.29
CA GLY A 13 -4.41 -34.06 12.19
C GLY A 13 -5.69 -33.83 11.39
N GLY A 14 -6.47 -34.89 11.13
CA GLY A 14 -7.72 -34.79 10.38
C GLY A 14 -8.81 -33.99 11.11
N GLY A 15 -8.95 -34.20 12.43
CA GLY A 15 -9.93 -33.47 13.24
C GLY A 15 -9.61 -31.98 13.37
N LEU A 16 -8.33 -31.63 13.52
CA LEU A 16 -7.87 -30.23 13.56
C LEU A 16 -8.08 -29.52 12.23
N ALA A 17 -7.84 -30.19 11.10
CA ALA A 17 -8.03 -29.61 9.78
C ALA A 17 -9.52 -29.29 9.49
N LEU A 18 -10.44 -30.18 9.88
CA LEU A 18 -11.87 -29.98 9.68
C LEU A 18 -12.41 -28.84 10.57
N GLY A 19 -11.95 -28.76 11.83
CA GLY A 19 -12.33 -27.68 12.74
C GLY A 19 -11.87 -26.30 12.27
N LEU A 20 -10.67 -26.20 11.71
CA LEU A 20 -10.14 -24.95 11.14
C LEU A 20 -10.95 -24.48 9.92
N LEU A 21 -11.44 -25.40 9.09
CA LEU A 21 -12.22 -25.06 7.90
C LEU A 21 -13.60 -24.47 8.28
N LEU A 22 -14.24 -25.01 9.33
CA LEU A 22 -15.53 -24.53 9.82
C LEU A 22 -15.42 -23.15 10.49
N VAL A 23 -14.33 -22.87 11.21
CA VAL A 23 -14.08 -21.54 11.81
C VAL A 23 -13.72 -20.49 10.74
N ALA A 24 -13.03 -20.88 9.67
CA ALA A 24 -12.65 -19.96 8.60
C ALA A 24 -13.81 -19.62 7.63
N GLY A 25 -14.82 -20.49 7.50
CA GLY A 25 -15.92 -20.34 6.53
C GLY A 25 -17.17 -19.63 7.03
N GLY A 26 -17.37 -19.50 8.35
CA GLY A 26 -18.65 -19.12 8.95
C GLY A 26 -18.84 -17.63 9.25
N GLY A 27 -18.44 -16.73 8.33
CA GLY A 27 -18.61 -15.29 8.50
C GLY A 27 -19.87 -14.76 7.82
N CYS A 28 -21.08 -15.13 8.27
CA CYS A 28 -22.33 -14.48 7.83
C CYS A 28 -22.32 -13.01 8.26
N ARG A 29 -21.78 -12.14 7.41
CA ARG A 29 -21.79 -10.69 7.65
C ARG A 29 -23.19 -10.16 7.31
N PRO A 30 -23.88 -9.49 8.25
CA PRO A 30 -25.16 -8.87 7.93
C PRO A 30 -24.95 -7.89 6.76
N TYR A 31 -25.76 -8.04 5.71
CA TYR A 31 -25.69 -7.20 4.53
C TYR A 31 -26.04 -5.77 4.93
N ARG A 32 -25.03 -4.89 4.92
CA ARG A 32 -25.22 -3.48 5.25
C ARG A 32 -25.68 -2.76 3.98
N MET A 33 -26.92 -2.27 3.99
CA MET A 33 -27.41 -1.41 2.92
C MET A 33 -26.46 -0.20 2.80
N PRO A 34 -26.01 0.15 1.59
CA PRO A 34 -25.20 1.35 1.39
C PRO A 34 -26.00 2.57 1.82
N ASN A 35 -25.35 3.52 2.50
CA ASN A 35 -26.00 4.77 2.88
C ASN A 35 -26.53 5.45 1.60
N PRO A 36 -27.82 5.87 1.57
CA PRO A 36 -28.37 6.57 0.42
C PRO A 36 -27.55 7.85 0.22
N THR A 37 -26.74 7.85 -0.83
CA THR A 37 -25.93 9.01 -1.17
C THR A 37 -26.83 9.92 -1.99
N GLY A 38 -27.00 11.17 -1.54
CA GLY A 38 -27.69 12.18 -2.32
C GLY A 38 -27.02 12.37 -3.70
N PRO A 39 -27.68 13.07 -4.63
CA PRO A 39 -27.11 13.33 -5.94
C PRO A 39 -25.69 13.91 -5.80
N PRO A 40 -24.73 13.44 -6.61
CA PRO A 40 -23.35 13.85 -6.50
C PRO A 40 -23.26 15.36 -6.65
N GLN A 41 -22.81 16.06 -5.61
CA GLN A 41 -22.62 17.50 -5.70
C GLN A 41 -21.52 17.81 -6.72
N PRO A 42 -21.73 18.81 -7.59
CA PRO A 42 -20.73 19.20 -8.57
C PRO A 42 -19.46 19.67 -7.85
N LYS A 43 -18.33 19.05 -8.20
CA LYS A 43 -17.01 19.45 -7.68
C LYS A 43 -16.68 20.83 -8.22
N VAL A 44 -16.91 21.87 -7.43
CA VAL A 44 -16.43 23.22 -7.76
C VAL A 44 -14.92 23.19 -7.65
N LYS A 45 -14.24 23.18 -8.80
CA LYS A 45 -12.79 23.39 -8.86
C LYS A 45 -12.56 24.86 -8.50
N LYS A 46 -11.96 25.11 -7.33
CA LYS A 46 -11.42 26.45 -7.02
C LYS A 46 -10.40 26.76 -8.11
N ALA A 47 -10.61 27.85 -8.84
CA ALA A 47 -9.69 28.29 -9.87
C ALA A 47 -8.30 28.46 -9.24
N ALA A 48 -7.30 27.79 -9.82
CA ALA A 48 -5.91 28.07 -9.50
C ALA A 48 -5.60 29.44 -10.12
N ASN A 49 -5.23 30.38 -9.26
CA ASN A 49 -4.77 31.72 -9.59
C ASN A 49 -5.82 32.57 -10.32
N LYS A 50 -6.71 33.20 -9.55
CA LYS A 50 -7.19 34.52 -9.95
C LYS A 50 -6.05 35.47 -9.62
N ASP A 51 -5.61 36.26 -10.59
CA ASP A 51 -4.79 37.43 -10.30
C ASP A 51 -5.64 38.35 -9.43
N GLU A 52 -5.34 38.37 -8.13
CA GLU A 52 -5.98 39.26 -7.17
C GLU A 52 -5.47 40.68 -7.42
N VAL A 53 -6.05 41.33 -8.43
CA VAL A 53 -5.92 42.76 -8.61
C VAL A 53 -6.85 43.41 -7.58
N SER A 54 -6.27 44.02 -6.55
CA SER A 54 -7.02 44.88 -5.63
C SER A 54 -7.72 45.99 -6.42
N ALA A 55 -8.89 46.45 -5.95
CA ALA A 55 -9.67 47.49 -6.63
C ALA A 55 -8.89 48.80 -6.90
N ASP A 56 -7.77 49.00 -6.19
CA ASP A 56 -6.84 50.12 -6.33
C ASP A 56 -5.74 49.93 -7.40
N GLY A 57 -5.78 48.84 -8.19
CA GLY A 57 -4.84 48.60 -9.31
C GLY A 57 -3.41 48.21 -8.90
N ARG A 58 -3.16 47.95 -7.62
CA ARG A 58 -1.85 47.45 -7.14
C ARG A 58 -1.83 45.92 -7.24
N SER A 59 -0.74 45.38 -7.79
CA SER A 59 -0.49 43.94 -7.79
C SER A 59 -0.28 43.47 -6.35
N ALA A 60 -1.22 42.69 -5.81
CA ALA A 60 -0.97 41.93 -4.61
C ALA A 60 0.12 40.90 -4.96
N GLU A 61 1.31 41.07 -4.38
CA GLU A 61 2.39 40.10 -4.54
C GLU A 61 1.88 38.77 -4.00
N ALA A 62 1.64 37.82 -4.89
CA ALA A 62 1.11 36.51 -4.54
C ALA A 62 2.13 35.82 -3.64
N THR A 63 1.93 35.93 -2.33
CA THR A 63 2.60 35.11 -1.32
C THR A 63 2.18 33.68 -1.60
N SER A 64 2.94 33.00 -2.46
CA SER A 64 2.74 31.58 -2.72
C SER A 64 2.94 30.86 -1.40
N GLU A 65 1.84 30.51 -0.75
CA GLU A 65 1.85 29.74 0.49
C GLU A 65 2.63 28.46 0.21
N ILE A 66 3.85 28.40 0.76
CA ILE A 66 4.74 27.25 0.61
C ILE A 66 4.03 26.09 1.29
N LYS A 67 3.44 25.20 0.49
CA LYS A 67 2.74 24.03 1.02
C LYS A 67 3.74 23.23 1.86
N PRO A 68 3.37 22.82 3.08
CA PRO A 68 4.25 22.03 3.91
C PRO A 68 4.55 20.70 3.22
N ILE A 69 5.84 20.40 3.06
CA ILE A 69 6.32 19.16 2.44
C ILE A 69 6.10 18.03 3.44
N HIS A 70 5.12 17.16 3.16
CA HIS A 70 4.81 16.03 4.04
C HIS A 70 5.76 14.84 3.80
N ASN A 71 6.84 14.78 4.57
CA ASN A 71 7.80 13.67 4.54
C ASN A 71 7.31 12.48 5.40
N ASN A 72 7.51 11.26 4.91
CA ASN A 72 7.16 10.03 5.63
C ASN A 72 8.45 9.34 6.10
N TYR A 73 8.52 9.00 7.39
CA TYR A 73 9.72 8.43 8.03
C TYR A 73 9.51 6.96 8.40
N ASP A 74 10.58 6.17 8.36
CA ASP A 74 10.61 4.80 8.86
C ASP A 74 10.74 4.79 10.40
N ARG A 75 10.53 3.62 11.04
CA ARG A 75 10.61 3.47 12.51
C ARG A 75 11.97 3.86 13.13
N LYS A 76 13.02 3.93 12.30
CA LYS A 76 14.37 4.38 12.68
C LYS A 76 14.60 5.89 12.49
N GLY A 77 13.55 6.65 12.15
CA GLY A 77 13.64 8.09 11.90
C GLY A 77 14.24 8.50 10.55
N LEU A 78 14.55 7.54 9.67
CA LEU A 78 15.08 7.86 8.33
C LEU A 78 13.94 8.15 7.35
N LEU A 79 14.15 9.10 6.43
CA LEU A 79 13.20 9.38 5.35
C LEU A 79 12.94 8.10 4.55
N LYS A 80 11.67 7.72 4.47
CA LYS A 80 11.24 6.53 3.77
C LYS A 80 11.42 6.74 2.27
N LYS A 81 12.15 5.82 1.64
CA LYS A 81 12.35 5.86 0.19
C LYS A 81 11.01 5.78 -0.56
N PRO A 82 10.89 6.44 -1.73
CA PRO A 82 9.69 6.36 -2.55
C PRO A 82 9.41 4.90 -2.93
N LYS A 83 8.12 4.56 -3.02
CA LYS A 83 7.63 3.18 -3.23
C LYS A 83 8.28 2.50 -4.43
N TYR A 84 8.54 3.24 -5.50
CA TYR A 84 9.17 2.71 -6.71
C TYR A 84 10.60 2.22 -6.46
N GLU A 85 11.41 2.98 -5.73
CA GLU A 85 12.78 2.57 -5.37
C GLU A 85 12.80 1.37 -4.43
N ARG A 86 11.82 1.25 -3.53
CA ARG A 86 11.70 0.09 -2.62
C ARG A 86 11.35 -1.21 -3.36
N ARG A 87 10.58 -1.11 -4.44
CA ARG A 87 10.13 -2.26 -5.24
C ARG A 87 11.07 -2.59 -6.40
N ARG A 88 11.95 -1.67 -6.78
CA ARG A 88 12.86 -1.85 -7.89
C ARG A 88 13.84 -2.97 -7.55
N LEU A 89 13.85 -4.01 -8.38
CA LEU A 89 14.92 -5.00 -8.35
C LEU A 89 16.24 -4.27 -8.58
N LYS A 90 17.19 -4.43 -7.63
CA LYS A 90 18.55 -3.90 -7.82
C LYS A 90 19.04 -4.43 -9.16
N LYS A 91 19.32 -3.52 -10.10
CA LYS A 91 19.92 -3.90 -11.38
C LYS A 91 21.21 -4.64 -11.01
N LYS A 92 21.40 -5.86 -11.51
CA LYS A 92 22.69 -6.52 -11.41
C LYS A 92 23.67 -5.66 -12.22
N VAL A 93 24.49 -4.87 -11.53
CA VAL A 93 25.52 -4.05 -12.15
C VAL A 93 26.75 -4.95 -12.24
N GLY A 94 26.94 -5.58 -13.40
CA GLY A 94 28.01 -6.55 -13.65
C GLY A 94 27.65 -7.52 -14.77
N GLN A 95 28.67 -8.04 -15.45
CA GLN A 95 28.52 -9.00 -16.55
C GLN A 95 27.74 -10.23 -16.05
N ARG A 96 26.57 -10.48 -16.62
CA ARG A 96 25.74 -11.61 -16.21
C ARG A 96 26.40 -12.90 -16.69
N LYS A 97 26.75 -13.77 -15.75
CA LYS A 97 27.17 -15.14 -16.08
C LYS A 97 25.92 -16.01 -16.25
N PHE A 98 25.75 -16.60 -17.43
CA PHE A 98 24.77 -17.66 -17.67
C PHE A 98 25.55 -18.94 -17.94
N LEU A 99 25.33 -19.98 -17.13
CA LEU A 99 26.09 -21.24 -17.20
C LEU A 99 27.61 -21.05 -17.17
N GLY A 100 28.11 -20.10 -16.36
CA GLY A 100 29.55 -19.83 -16.22
C GLY A 100 30.17 -18.91 -17.29
N ILE A 101 29.45 -18.64 -18.39
CA ILE A 101 29.93 -17.79 -19.49
C ILE A 101 29.46 -16.34 -19.25
N THR A 102 30.37 -15.38 -19.35
CA THR A 102 30.03 -13.95 -19.30
C THR A 102 29.36 -13.52 -20.59
N LEU A 103 28.09 -13.11 -20.51
CA LEU A 103 27.38 -12.54 -21.66
C LEU A 103 27.95 -11.15 -21.99
N PRO A 104 28.33 -10.88 -23.25
CA PRO A 104 28.87 -9.58 -23.66
C PRO A 104 27.73 -8.58 -23.90
N PHE A 105 26.99 -8.21 -22.86
CA PHE A 105 26.07 -7.06 -22.81
C PHE A 105 25.64 -6.70 -21.38
#